data_AF-A0A3C2E6R3-F1
#
_entry.id   AF-A0A3C2E6R3-F1
#
_cell.length_a   1.000
_cell.length_b   1.000
_cell.length_c   1.000
_cell.angle_alpha   90.00
_cell.angle_beta   90.00
_cell.angle_gamma   90.00
#
_symmetry.space_group_name_H-M   'P 1'
#
loop_
_entity.id
_entity.type
_entity.pdbx_description
1 polymer ?
#
loop_
_entity_poly.entity_id
_entity_poly.type
_entity_poly.pdbx_seq_one_letter_code
_entity_poly.pdbx_strand_id
1 'polypeptide(L)'
;MLRAQRDREKSRLTAEESEQLYIEEIKNLQDKIGQFEQQLSINLAASFGTDDSEFSTDNLVQRVGPEVYSGEISDRLRLAAKTTLSFADQIGLDARSRIILERFVTRLPVSPALAELSQDLARATKDPKRVASELTSLLRRHGYAEKSDNRHIRLEANRGYEGLEAITIPKTPSENRGLKNLRKQIERTLGMTKLTSKS
;
A
#
# COMPACT_ATOMS: atom_id res chain seq x y z
N MET A 1 -9.59 22.72 -34.86
CA MET A 1 -10.33 22.38 -36.10
C MET A 1 -10.47 20.86 -36.33
N LEU A 2 -9.48 20.01 -36.01
CA LEU A 2 -9.54 18.54 -36.19
C LEU A 2 -10.62 17.78 -35.39
N ARG A 3 -10.98 18.23 -34.17
CA ARG A 3 -12.04 17.59 -33.37
C ARG A 3 -13.45 17.84 -33.93
N ALA A 4 -13.72 19.08 -34.35
CA ALA A 4 -15.01 19.47 -34.94
C ALA A 4 -15.26 18.85 -36.34
N GLN A 5 -14.20 18.47 -37.06
CA GLN A 5 -14.31 17.66 -38.29
C GLN A 5 -14.68 16.21 -37.98
N ARG A 6 -14.06 15.58 -36.97
CA ARG A 6 -14.41 14.21 -36.53
C ARG A 6 -15.85 14.09 -36.04
N ASP A 7 -16.36 15.09 -35.32
CA ASP A 7 -17.74 15.08 -34.83
C ASP A 7 -18.79 15.22 -35.96
N ARG A 8 -18.45 15.93 -37.06
CA ARG A 8 -19.30 16.07 -38.25
C ARG A 8 -19.24 14.86 -39.19
N GLU A 9 -18.12 14.14 -39.21
CA GLU A 9 -18.01 12.86 -39.94
C GLU A 9 -18.76 11.74 -39.22
N LYS A 10 -18.74 11.72 -37.87
CA LYS A 10 -19.55 10.79 -37.06
C LYS A 10 -21.05 10.90 -37.29
N SER A 11 -21.56 12.09 -37.58
CA SER A 11 -23.00 12.31 -37.85
C SER A 11 -23.43 11.91 -39.27
N ARG A 12 -22.51 11.43 -40.11
CA ARG A 12 -22.75 11.12 -41.52
C ARG A 12 -22.56 9.64 -41.87
N LEU A 13 -22.15 8.85 -40.89
CA LEU A 13 -22.00 7.40 -40.98
C LEU A 13 -23.33 6.74 -40.68
N THR A 14 -23.72 5.78 -41.51
CA THR A 14 -24.86 4.90 -41.23
C THR A 14 -24.61 4.11 -39.94
N ALA A 15 -25.67 3.62 -39.30
CA ALA A 15 -25.54 2.85 -38.05
C ALA A 15 -24.56 1.67 -38.21
N GLU A 16 -24.57 1.01 -39.37
CA GLU A 16 -23.68 -0.09 -39.72
C GLU A 16 -22.20 0.34 -39.82
N GLU A 17 -21.91 1.48 -40.45
CA GLU A 17 -20.54 2.01 -40.53
C GLU A 17 -20.02 2.46 -39.15
N SER A 18 -20.91 2.95 -38.28
CA SER A 18 -20.55 3.28 -36.90
C SER A 18 -20.24 2.04 -36.08
N GLU A 19 -21.01 0.97 -36.26
CA GLU A 19 -20.82 -0.31 -35.58
C GLU A 19 -19.52 -0.99 -36.01
N GLN A 20 -19.18 -0.94 -37.31
CA GLN A 20 -17.90 -1.44 -37.83
C GLN A 20 -16.70 -0.72 -37.20
N LEU A 21 -16.75 0.62 -37.07
CA LEU A 21 -15.70 1.38 -36.41
C LEU A 21 -15.54 1.02 -34.93
N TYR A 22 -16.65 0.76 -34.22
CA TYR A 22 -16.59 0.32 -32.83
C TYR A 22 -15.99 -1.08 -32.69
N ILE A 23 -16.32 -2.00 -33.61
CA ILE A 23 -15.74 -3.35 -33.64
C ILE A 23 -14.23 -3.29 -33.88
N GLU A 24 -13.78 -2.44 -34.81
CA GLU A 24 -12.35 -2.24 -35.06
C GLU A 24 -11.63 -1.61 -33.86
N GLU A 25 -12.27 -0.67 -33.16
CA GLU A 25 -11.70 -0.05 -31.96
C GLU A 25 -11.60 -1.06 -30.81
N ILE A 26 -12.62 -1.89 -30.60
CA ILE A 26 -12.60 -2.99 -29.61
C ILE A 26 -11.48 -3.98 -29.95
N LYS A 27 -11.34 -4.37 -31.21
CA LYS A 27 -10.29 -5.29 -31.65
C LYS A 27 -8.90 -4.71 -31.41
N ASN A 28 -8.68 -3.44 -31.77
CA ASN A 28 -7.40 -2.76 -31.52
C ASN A 28 -7.08 -2.65 -30.01
N LEU A 29 -8.09 -2.43 -29.18
CA LEU A 29 -7.90 -2.40 -27.72
C LEU A 29 -7.59 -3.79 -27.17
N GLN A 30 -8.26 -4.84 -27.64
CA GLN A 30 -7.98 -6.22 -27.26
C GLN A 30 -6.58 -6.65 -27.68
N ASP A 31 -6.15 -6.31 -28.89
CA ASP A 31 -4.80 -6.59 -29.39
C ASP A 31 -3.73 -5.87 -28.54
N LYS A 32 -3.96 -4.62 -28.15
CA LYS A 32 -3.08 -3.89 -27.23
C LYS A 32 -3.05 -4.50 -25.83
N ILE A 33 -4.20 -4.93 -25.31
CA ILE A 33 -4.28 -5.63 -24.01
C ILE A 33 -3.45 -6.91 -24.08
N GLY A 34 -3.61 -7.73 -25.13
CA GLY A 34 -2.80 -8.93 -25.32
C GLY A 34 -1.31 -8.64 -25.43
N GLN A 35 -0.91 -7.56 -26.12
CA GLN A 35 0.49 -7.12 -26.18
C GLN A 35 1.02 -6.68 -24.82
N PHE A 36 0.25 -5.92 -24.04
CA PHE A 36 0.66 -5.51 -22.69
C PHE A 36 0.73 -6.69 -21.73
N GLU A 37 -0.21 -7.64 -21.81
CA GLU A 37 -0.17 -8.89 -21.03
C GLU A 37 1.05 -9.73 -21.40
N GLN A 38 1.40 -9.83 -22.68
CA GLN A 38 2.62 -10.49 -23.13
C GLN A 38 3.88 -9.79 -22.60
N GLN A 39 3.96 -8.47 -22.67
CA GLN A 39 5.08 -7.70 -22.10
C GLN A 39 5.22 -7.90 -20.59
N LEU A 40 4.10 -7.92 -19.86
CA LEU A 40 4.09 -8.21 -18.43
C LEU A 40 4.54 -9.65 -18.15
N SER A 41 4.11 -10.62 -18.95
CA SER A 41 4.50 -12.03 -18.79
C SER A 41 5.98 -12.29 -19.07
N ILE A 42 6.56 -11.61 -20.08
CA ILE A 42 7.98 -11.68 -20.43
C ILE A 42 8.82 -11.02 -19.33
N ASN A 43 8.38 -9.89 -18.79
CA ASN A 43 9.04 -9.24 -17.66
C ASN A 43 8.95 -10.07 -16.37
N LEU A 44 7.82 -10.74 -16.11
CA LEU A 44 7.72 -11.69 -15.00
C LEU A 44 8.66 -12.88 -15.18
N ALA A 45 8.68 -13.50 -16.36
CA ALA A 45 9.53 -14.65 -16.63
C ALA A 45 11.04 -14.31 -16.55
N ALA A 46 11.43 -13.10 -16.96
CA ALA A 46 12.79 -12.59 -16.77
C ALA A 46 13.13 -12.30 -15.29
N SER A 47 12.14 -11.91 -14.47
CA SER A 47 12.31 -11.65 -13.03
C SER A 47 12.39 -12.93 -12.16
N PHE A 48 12.04 -14.10 -12.71
CA PHE A 48 12.21 -15.40 -12.04
C PHE A 48 13.50 -16.14 -12.47
N GLY A 49 14.22 -15.59 -13.46
CA GLY A 49 15.55 -16.04 -13.83
C GLY A 49 16.59 -15.52 -12.82
N THR A 50 17.48 -16.42 -12.42
CA THR A 50 18.67 -16.16 -11.60
C THR A 50 19.59 -15.12 -12.25
N ASP A 51 19.26 -13.85 -12.08
CA ASP A 51 20.21 -12.76 -12.22
C ASP A 51 20.52 -12.22 -10.83
N ASP A 52 21.79 -11.89 -10.62
CA ASP A 52 22.32 -11.07 -9.53
C ASP A 52 21.73 -9.64 -9.58
N SER A 53 20.42 -9.53 -9.77
CA SER A 53 19.68 -8.29 -9.77
C SER A 53 19.72 -7.75 -8.35
N GLU A 54 20.33 -6.57 -8.21
CA GLU A 54 20.29 -5.69 -7.05
C GLU A 54 19.07 -5.95 -6.16
N PHE A 55 19.31 -5.95 -4.85
CA PHE A 55 18.33 -5.99 -3.77
C PHE A 55 17.39 -4.77 -3.90
N SER A 56 16.53 -4.77 -4.91
CA SER A 56 15.57 -3.73 -5.23
C SER A 56 14.32 -3.97 -4.41
N THR A 57 13.74 -2.90 -3.88
CA THR A 57 12.54 -2.92 -3.04
C THR A 57 11.38 -3.66 -3.70
N ASP A 58 11.28 -3.61 -5.03
CA ASP A 58 10.20 -4.25 -5.78
C ASP A 58 10.29 -5.78 -5.76
N ASN A 59 11.50 -6.34 -5.72
CA ASN A 59 11.73 -7.79 -5.61
C ASN A 59 11.41 -8.28 -4.18
N LEU A 60 11.56 -7.41 -3.17
CA LEU A 60 11.24 -7.76 -1.78
C LEU A 60 9.74 -7.87 -1.52
N VAL A 61 8.92 -6.97 -2.06
CA VAL A 61 7.45 -7.03 -1.90
C VAL A 61 6.91 -8.35 -2.48
N GLN A 62 7.41 -8.79 -3.64
CA GLN A 62 7.00 -10.04 -4.26
C GLN A 62 7.36 -11.28 -3.41
N ARG A 63 8.46 -11.22 -2.64
CA ARG A 63 8.95 -12.34 -1.82
C ARG A 63 8.37 -12.37 -0.41
N VAL A 64 8.11 -11.20 0.18
CA VAL A 64 7.67 -11.08 1.58
C VAL A 64 6.15 -11.02 1.69
N GLY A 65 5.48 -10.31 0.79
CA GLY A 65 4.06 -10.03 0.85
C GLY A 65 3.73 -8.56 0.60
N PRO A 66 2.43 -8.23 0.45
CA PRO A 66 1.96 -6.87 0.24
C PRO A 66 2.28 -5.95 1.43
N GLU A 67 2.47 -4.67 1.13
CA GLU A 67 2.70 -3.63 2.13
C GLU A 67 1.38 -2.89 2.47
N VAL A 68 1.22 -2.53 3.73
CA VAL A 68 0.17 -1.62 4.24
C VAL A 68 0.35 -0.23 3.64
N TYR A 69 1.60 0.21 3.50
CA TYR A 69 1.96 1.47 2.85
C TYR A 69 3.27 1.27 2.08
N SER A 70 3.50 2.04 1.02
CA SER A 70 4.70 1.87 0.19
C SER A 70 5.98 2.09 1.00
N GLY A 71 6.88 1.11 0.97
CA GLY A 71 8.16 1.12 1.69
C GLY A 71 8.10 0.60 3.13
N GLU A 72 6.98 0.00 3.55
CA GLU A 72 6.83 -0.61 4.88
C GLU A 72 7.93 -1.63 5.19
N ILE A 73 8.26 -2.52 4.26
CA ILE A 73 9.27 -3.56 4.48
C ILE A 73 10.63 -2.90 4.75
N SER A 74 10.99 -1.88 3.97
CA SER A 74 12.22 -1.11 4.15
C SER A 74 12.26 -0.45 5.53
N ASP A 75 11.16 0.19 5.94
CA ASP A 75 11.06 0.83 7.25
C ASP A 75 11.19 -0.17 8.41
N ARG A 76 10.56 -1.35 8.29
CA ARG A 76 10.65 -2.42 9.28
C ARG A 76 12.06 -3.02 9.36
N LEU A 77 12.73 -3.24 8.22
CA LEU A 77 14.12 -3.70 8.17
C LEU A 77 15.06 -2.67 8.80
N ARG A 78 14.88 -1.39 8.50
CA ARG A 78 15.63 -0.29 9.11
C ARG A 78 15.43 -0.25 10.63
N LEU A 79 14.21 -0.43 11.12
CA LEU A 79 13.92 -0.52 12.55
C LEU A 79 14.64 -1.72 13.18
N ALA A 80 14.53 -2.91 12.57
CA ALA A 80 15.19 -4.12 13.06
C ALA A 80 16.71 -3.94 13.14
N ALA A 81 17.32 -3.34 12.13
CA ALA A 81 18.75 -3.02 12.12
C ALA A 81 19.12 -2.05 13.25
N LYS A 82 18.36 -0.96 13.43
CA LYS A 82 18.56 -0.01 14.55
C LYS A 82 18.46 -0.71 15.90
N THR A 83 17.42 -1.50 16.13
CA THR A 83 17.22 -2.22 17.38
C THR A 83 18.35 -3.21 17.64
N THR A 84 18.76 -3.98 16.63
CA THR A 84 19.87 -4.93 16.76
C THR A 84 21.19 -4.23 17.09
N LEU A 85 21.48 -3.09 16.43
CA LEU A 85 22.65 -2.27 16.73
C LEU A 85 22.62 -1.71 18.16
N SER A 86 21.44 -1.38 18.68
CA SER A 86 21.26 -0.86 20.06
C SER A 86 21.67 -1.88 21.13
N PHE A 87 21.58 -3.18 20.81
CA PHE A 87 21.91 -4.28 21.71
C PHE A 87 23.14 -5.06 21.24
N ALA A 88 23.91 -4.53 20.28
CA ALA A 88 25.00 -5.25 19.61
C ALA A 88 26.03 -5.84 20.58
N ASP A 89 26.40 -5.10 21.63
CA ASP A 89 27.37 -5.56 22.63
C ASP A 89 26.80 -6.68 23.51
N GLN A 90 25.51 -6.60 23.85
CA GLN A 90 24.84 -7.59 24.71
C GLN A 90 24.67 -8.93 24.00
N ILE A 91 24.44 -8.90 22.68
CA ILE A 91 24.26 -10.12 21.86
C ILE A 91 25.59 -10.63 21.27
N GLY A 92 26.72 -9.96 21.55
CA GLY A 92 28.02 -10.34 21.00
C GLY A 92 28.11 -10.22 19.47
N LEU A 93 27.47 -9.19 18.89
CA LEU A 93 27.44 -8.99 17.44
C LEU A 93 28.84 -8.69 16.89
N ASP A 94 29.27 -9.45 15.89
CA ASP A 94 30.59 -9.29 15.28
C ASP A 94 30.72 -7.97 14.50
N ALA A 95 31.96 -7.52 14.30
CA ALA A 95 32.26 -6.26 13.65
C ALA A 95 31.75 -6.17 12.20
N ARG A 96 31.74 -7.29 11.46
CA ARG A 96 31.27 -7.31 10.07
C ARG A 96 29.75 -7.13 10.02
N SER A 97 29.02 -7.86 10.86
CA SER A 97 27.56 -7.71 10.97
C SER A 97 27.16 -6.29 11.40
N ARG A 98 27.90 -5.69 12.34
CA ARG A 98 27.68 -4.29 12.75
C ARG A 98 27.77 -3.33 11.58
N ILE A 99 28.86 -3.38 10.79
CA ILE A 99 29.06 -2.51 9.63
C ILE A 99 27.95 -2.68 8.59
N ILE A 100 27.49 -3.92 8.36
CA ILE A 100 26.39 -4.19 7.42
C ILE A 100 25.10 -3.53 7.90
N LEU A 101 24.72 -3.70 9.17
CA LEU A 101 23.50 -3.11 9.72
C LEU A 101 23.58 -1.58 9.76
N GLU A 102 24.74 -0.99 10.04
CA GLU A 102 24.96 0.46 9.97
C GLU A 102 24.73 0.99 8.54
N ARG A 103 25.17 0.25 7.52
CA ARG A 103 24.89 0.59 6.12
C ARG A 103 23.41 0.52 5.79
N PHE A 104 22.68 -0.46 6.31
CA PHE A 104 21.22 -0.51 6.16
C PHE A 104 20.55 0.74 6.74
N VAL A 105 20.92 1.12 7.97
CA VAL A 105 20.32 2.28 8.64
C VAL A 105 20.66 3.61 7.94
N THR A 106 21.88 3.74 7.40
CA THR A 106 22.34 4.99 6.76
C THR A 106 21.89 5.13 5.32
N ARG A 107 21.70 4.01 4.59
CA ARG A 107 21.37 4.04 3.16
C ARG A 107 19.88 3.86 2.87
N LEU A 108 19.12 3.17 3.72
CA LEU A 108 17.68 3.04 3.53
C LEU A 108 16.96 4.30 4.00
N PRO A 109 16.29 5.06 3.11
CA PRO A 109 15.51 6.22 3.51
C PRO A 109 14.27 5.77 4.30
N VAL A 110 13.76 6.68 5.14
CA VAL A 110 12.43 6.54 5.74
C VAL A 110 11.39 6.73 4.65
N SER A 111 10.37 5.87 4.60
CA SER A 111 9.33 6.05 3.60
C SER A 111 8.50 7.31 3.90
N PRO A 112 8.17 8.14 2.89
CA PRO A 112 7.25 9.27 3.07
C PRO A 112 5.82 8.78 3.36
N ALA A 113 5.44 7.63 2.80
CA ALA A 113 4.11 7.04 2.94
C ALA A 113 3.75 6.71 4.41
N LEU A 114 4.73 6.40 5.26
CA LEU A 114 4.51 6.24 6.70
C LEU A 114 3.99 7.53 7.34
N ALA A 115 4.59 8.68 6.99
CA ALA A 115 4.16 9.97 7.52
C ALA A 115 2.80 10.38 6.96
N GLU A 116 2.54 10.10 5.68
CA GLU A 116 1.24 10.32 5.04
C GLU A 116 0.14 9.50 5.71
N LEU A 117 0.36 8.20 5.93
CA LEU A 117 -0.59 7.33 6.62
C LEU A 117 -0.88 7.83 8.04
N SER A 118 0.15 8.28 8.78
CA SER A 118 -0.04 8.86 10.12
C SER A 118 -0.89 10.14 10.07
N GLN A 119 -0.68 11.00 9.07
CA GLN A 119 -1.49 12.21 8.88
C GLN A 119 -2.92 11.87 8.48
N ASP A 120 -3.12 10.89 7.60
CA ASP A 120 -4.44 10.45 7.17
C ASP A 120 -5.23 9.83 8.32
N LEU A 121 -4.59 9.04 9.19
CA LEU A 121 -5.19 8.57 10.45
C LEU A 121 -5.58 9.75 11.36
N ALA A 122 -4.75 10.79 11.44
CA ALA A 122 -5.06 11.98 12.22
C ALA A 122 -6.24 12.78 11.64
N ARG A 123 -6.37 12.85 10.31
CA ARG A 123 -7.50 13.49 9.62
C ARG A 123 -8.78 12.69 9.82
N ALA A 124 -8.73 11.38 9.60
CA ALA A 124 -9.86 10.47 9.72
C ALA A 124 -10.41 10.36 11.15
N THR A 125 -9.64 10.77 12.17
CA THR A 125 -10.05 10.79 13.58
C THR A 125 -10.43 12.18 14.11
N LYS A 126 -10.57 13.17 13.23
CA LYS A 126 -10.86 14.56 13.62
C LYS A 126 -12.35 14.84 13.83
N ASP A 127 -13.22 14.32 12.96
CA ASP A 127 -14.67 14.54 13.04
C ASP A 127 -15.37 13.34 13.71
N PRO A 128 -15.95 13.50 14.91
CA PRO A 128 -16.69 12.43 15.59
C PRO A 128 -17.78 11.83 14.70
N LYS A 129 -18.50 12.64 13.92
CA LYS A 129 -19.66 12.16 13.14
C LYS A 129 -19.27 11.31 11.94
N ARG A 130 -18.03 11.45 11.46
CA ARG A 130 -17.51 10.80 10.25
C ARG A 130 -16.41 9.78 10.52
N VAL A 131 -15.90 9.70 11.74
CA VAL A 131 -14.76 8.83 12.09
C VAL A 131 -14.94 7.38 11.65
N ALA A 132 -16.15 6.82 11.83
CA ALA A 132 -16.42 5.43 11.51
C ALA A 132 -16.30 5.16 10.00
N SER A 133 -16.88 6.02 9.16
CA SER A 133 -16.82 5.87 7.70
C SER A 133 -15.44 6.22 7.16
N GLU A 134 -14.79 7.26 7.70
CA GLU A 134 -13.46 7.69 7.24
C GLU A 134 -12.37 6.67 7.58
N LEU A 135 -12.34 6.14 8.81
CA LEU A 135 -11.39 5.10 9.19
C LEU A 135 -11.63 3.80 8.42
N THR A 136 -12.90 3.41 8.22
CA THR A 136 -13.22 2.21 7.45
C THR A 136 -12.73 2.34 6.01
N SER A 137 -13.00 3.48 5.37
CA SER A 137 -12.55 3.76 4.01
C SER A 137 -11.02 3.78 3.93
N LEU A 138 -10.35 4.44 4.87
CA LEU A 138 -8.90 4.48 4.94
C LEU A 138 -8.30 3.08 5.08
N LEU A 139 -8.70 2.32 6.11
CA LEU A 139 -8.12 1.01 6.41
C LEU A 139 -8.39 -0.02 5.30
N ARG A 140 -9.52 0.09 4.58
CA ARG A 140 -9.78 -0.74 3.38
C ARG A 140 -8.72 -0.56 2.30
N ARG A 141 -8.25 0.67 2.09
CA ARG A 141 -7.15 0.94 1.13
C ARG A 141 -5.81 0.36 1.58
N HIS A 142 -5.69 0.02 2.87
CA HIS A 142 -4.47 -0.47 3.52
C HIS A 142 -4.58 -1.94 3.95
N GLY A 143 -5.36 -2.74 3.22
CA GLY A 143 -5.35 -4.20 3.39
C GLY A 143 -6.35 -4.76 4.40
N TYR A 144 -7.39 -4.01 4.78
CA TYR A 144 -8.48 -4.53 5.63
C TYR A 144 -9.78 -4.76 4.84
N ALA A 145 -10.58 -5.74 5.30
CA ALA A 145 -11.95 -5.97 4.88
C ALA A 145 -12.92 -5.87 6.06
N GLU A 146 -14.15 -5.45 5.79
CA GLU A 146 -15.20 -5.42 6.80
C GLU A 146 -15.82 -6.80 6.97
N LYS A 147 -15.97 -7.21 8.22
CA LYS A 147 -16.67 -8.44 8.61
C LYS A 147 -17.76 -8.02 9.60
N SER A 148 -18.96 -7.80 9.07
CA SER A 148 -20.15 -7.27 9.77
C SER A 148 -20.50 -8.02 11.07
N ASP A 149 -21.48 -7.57 11.87
CA ASP A 149 -21.67 -6.36 12.68
C ASP A 149 -22.82 -6.67 13.66
N ASN A 150 -22.78 -6.11 14.88
CA ASN A 150 -23.96 -5.95 15.76
C ASN A 150 -23.90 -4.67 16.62
N ARG A 151 -22.82 -3.85 16.54
CA ARG A 151 -22.65 -2.61 17.33
C ARG A 151 -21.42 -1.78 16.92
N HIS A 152 -20.37 -2.45 16.46
CA HIS A 152 -19.09 -1.86 16.08
C HIS A 152 -18.62 -2.47 14.76
N ILE A 153 -17.99 -1.66 13.92
CA ILE A 153 -17.43 -2.12 12.65
C ILE A 153 -16.15 -2.90 12.96
N ARG A 154 -16.13 -4.19 12.65
CA ARG A 154 -14.94 -5.02 12.78
C ARG A 154 -14.27 -5.13 11.41
N LEU A 155 -12.98 -4.84 11.38
CA LEU A 155 -12.11 -4.93 10.23
C LEU A 155 -11.08 -6.03 10.46
N GLU A 156 -10.94 -6.93 9.49
CA GLU A 156 -9.94 -8.00 9.50
C GLU A 156 -8.99 -7.83 8.33
N ALA A 157 -7.76 -8.29 8.49
CA ALA A 157 -6.76 -8.21 7.44
C ALA A 157 -7.17 -9.06 6.23
N ASN A 158 -6.92 -8.54 5.03
CA ASN A 158 -7.05 -9.28 3.79
C ASN A 158 -6.00 -10.41 3.74
N ARG A 159 -6.27 -11.43 2.93
CA ARG A 159 -5.30 -12.49 2.67
C ARG A 159 -3.98 -11.90 2.14
N GLY A 160 -2.84 -12.34 2.67
CA GLY A 160 -1.52 -11.81 2.35
C GLY A 160 -1.03 -10.68 3.27
N TYR A 161 -1.85 -10.17 4.19
CA TYR A 161 -1.44 -9.19 5.19
C TYR A 161 -1.21 -9.85 6.56
N GLU A 162 -0.47 -10.96 6.59
CA GLU A 162 -0.22 -11.73 7.81
C GLU A 162 0.45 -10.86 8.90
N GLY A 163 0.04 -11.09 10.15
CA GLY A 163 0.54 -10.32 11.31
C GLY A 163 -0.24 -9.04 11.63
N LEU A 164 -1.16 -8.60 10.76
CA LEU A 164 -2.10 -7.53 11.09
C LEU A 164 -3.25 -8.05 11.98
N GLU A 165 -3.43 -7.45 13.16
CA GLU A 165 -4.55 -7.75 14.04
C GLU A 165 -5.84 -7.08 13.57
N ALA A 166 -6.98 -7.63 14.00
CA ALA A 166 -8.29 -7.05 13.73
C ALA A 166 -8.48 -5.70 14.43
N ILE A 167 -9.11 -4.76 13.74
CA ILE A 167 -9.42 -3.42 14.25
C ILE A 167 -10.93 -3.31 14.47
N THR A 168 -11.35 -2.79 15.62
CA THR A 168 -12.77 -2.54 15.91
C THR A 168 -13.02 -1.04 16.03
N ILE A 169 -13.92 -0.51 15.21
CA ILE A 169 -14.28 0.91 15.17
C ILE A 169 -15.69 1.09 15.75
N PRO A 170 -15.86 1.92 16.79
CA PRO A 170 -17.19 2.21 17.32
C PRO A 170 -17.99 3.06 16.34
N LYS A 171 -19.25 2.70 16.10
CA LYS A 171 -20.19 3.48 15.26
C LYS A 171 -20.60 4.79 15.90
N THR A 172 -20.77 4.78 17.23
CA THR A 172 -21.02 5.97 18.03
C THR A 172 -19.70 6.55 18.52
N PRO A 173 -19.34 7.77 18.12
CA PRO A 173 -18.10 8.39 18.55
C PRO A 173 -18.15 8.72 20.04
N SER A 174 -17.06 8.44 20.75
CA SER A 174 -16.80 9.03 22.07
C SER A 174 -16.27 10.46 21.92
N GLU A 175 -16.17 11.19 23.05
CA GLU A 175 -15.58 12.53 23.11
C GLU A 175 -14.19 12.62 22.45
N ASN A 176 -13.70 13.83 22.19
CA ASN A 176 -12.40 14.09 21.55
C ASN A 176 -11.22 13.29 22.12
N ARG A 177 -11.23 12.97 23.43
CA ARG A 177 -10.21 12.13 24.06
C ARG A 177 -10.28 10.67 23.57
N GLY A 178 -11.48 10.14 23.37
CA GLY A 178 -11.73 8.81 22.81
C GLY A 178 -11.22 8.68 21.37
N LEU A 179 -11.38 9.71 20.54
CA LEU A 179 -10.88 9.72 19.16
C LEU A 179 -9.34 9.68 19.08
N LYS A 180 -8.66 10.43 19.96
CA LYS A 180 -7.19 10.37 20.07
C LYS A 180 -6.70 8.98 20.51
N ASN A 181 -7.42 8.35 21.43
CA ASN A 181 -7.08 7.00 21.90
C ASN A 181 -7.29 5.96 20.79
N LEU A 182 -8.40 6.05 20.04
CA LEU A 182 -8.67 5.21 18.89
C LEU A 182 -7.56 5.32 17.85
N ARG A 183 -7.14 6.54 17.51
CA ARG A 183 -6.01 6.77 16.59
C ARG A 183 -4.74 6.04 17.06
N LYS A 184 -4.35 6.24 18.33
CA LYS A 184 -3.16 5.59 18.91
C LYS A 184 -3.27 4.07 18.96
N GLN A 185 -4.47 3.54 19.17
CA GLN A 185 -4.72 2.11 19.12
C GLN A 185 -4.48 1.57 17.72
N ILE A 186 -5.04 2.23 16.69
CA ILE A 186 -4.84 1.84 15.28
C ILE A 186 -3.36 1.94 14.89
N GLU A 187 -2.69 3.05 15.21
CA GLU A 187 -1.24 3.21 14.99
C GLU A 187 -0.42 2.10 15.64
N ARG A 188 -0.84 1.60 16.81
CA ARG A 188 -0.20 0.47 17.49
C ARG A 188 -0.48 -0.85 16.79
N THR A 189 -1.73 -1.11 16.41
CA THR A 189 -2.13 -2.33 15.69
C THR A 189 -1.41 -2.46 14.35
N LEU A 190 -1.19 -1.34 13.64
CA LEU A 190 -0.39 -1.31 12.41
C LEU A 190 1.13 -1.40 12.66
N GLY A 191 1.59 -1.40 13.92
CA GLY A 191 3.00 -1.44 14.27
C GLY A 191 3.77 -0.13 14.01
N MET A 192 3.09 0.99 13.77
CA MET A 192 3.71 2.27 13.39
C MET A 192 4.38 3.01 14.56
N THR A 193 4.09 2.63 15.81
CA THR A 193 4.52 3.40 17.00
C THR A 193 6.05 3.53 17.10
N LYS A 194 6.80 2.46 16.79
CA LYS A 194 8.27 2.49 16.82
C LYS A 194 8.90 2.98 15.52
N LEU A 195 8.15 2.98 14.42
CA LEU A 195 8.59 3.46 13.11
C LEU A 195 8.57 4.98 13.01
N THR A 196 7.61 5.61 13.69
CA THR A 196 7.38 7.06 13.71
C THR A 196 8.12 7.79 14.84
N SER A 197 8.67 7.07 15.83
CA SER A 197 9.40 7.71 16.92
C SER A 197 10.72 8.25 16.38
N LYS A 198 10.92 9.58 16.45
CA LYS A 198 12.21 10.20 16.16
C LYS A 198 13.25 9.55 17.09
N SER A 199 14.19 8.82 16.48
CA SER A 199 15.45 8.40 17.12
C SER A 199 16.46 9.51 16.87
#